data_AF-A0A956FCD8-F1
#
_entry.id   AF-A0A956FCD8-F1
#
_cell.length_a   1.000
_cell.length_b   1.000
_cell.length_c   1.000
_cell.angle_alpha   90.00
_cell.angle_beta   90.00
_cell.angle_gamma   90.00
#
_symmetry.space_group_name_H-M   'P 1'
#
loop_
_entity.id
_entity.type
_entity.pdbx_description
1 polymer ?
#
loop_
_entity_poly.entity_id
_entity_poly.type
_entity_poly.pdbx_seq_one_letter_code
_entity_poly.pdbx_strand_id
1 'polypeptide(L)' 'ARTLANLLWVTFTRANPSHDVHGVGAFVEHKHWGCRGAVIVDARIKAHHAPPLEEDPEVVRRVEALAAPGGPLQGLY' A
#
# COMPACT_ATOMS: atom_id res chain seq x y z
N ALA A 1 4.40 -4.57 -4.86
CA ALA A 1 3.16 -3.96 -5.40
C ALA A 1 3.08 -4.24 -6.89
N ARG A 2 1.90 -4.60 -7.43
CA ARG A 2 1.74 -4.95 -8.86
C ARG A 2 1.50 -3.75 -9.79
N THR A 3 1.19 -2.58 -9.22
CA THR A 3 0.89 -1.33 -9.95
C THR A 3 1.58 -0.15 -9.24
N LEU A 4 1.78 0.95 -9.97
CA LEU A 4 2.34 2.18 -9.40
C LEU A 4 1.45 2.73 -8.27
N ALA A 5 0.13 2.75 -8.46
CA ALA A 5 -0.80 3.20 -7.42
C ALA A 5 -0.63 2.41 -6.11
N ASN A 6 -0.52 1.08 -6.20
CA ASN A 6 -0.28 0.24 -5.03
C ASN A 6 1.11 0.46 -4.43
N LEU A 7 2.14 0.73 -5.25
CA LEU A 7 3.48 1.03 -4.76
C LEU A 7 3.46 2.30 -3.92
N LEU A 8 2.86 3.37 -4.43
CA LEU A 8 2.76 4.65 -3.74
C LEU A 8 1.95 4.50 -2.45
N TRP A 9 0.76 3.90 -2.52
CA TRP A 9 -0.09 3.69 -1.35
C TRP A 9 0.63 2.89 -0.26
N VAL A 10 1.15 1.70 -0.60
CA VAL A 10 1.81 0.83 0.38
C VAL A 10 3.04 1.51 1.00
N THR A 11 3.87 2.16 0.18
CA THR A 11 5.10 2.82 0.68
C THR A 11 4.78 3.96 1.62
N PHE A 12 3.90 4.87 1.23
CA PHE A 12 3.69 6.12 1.97
C PHE A 12 2.64 6.02 3.09
N THR A 13 1.86 4.94 3.16
CA THR A 13 0.92 4.70 4.28
C THR A 13 1.47 3.75 5.34
N ARG A 14 2.55 3.02 5.04
CA ARG A 14 3.10 2.00 5.95
C ARG A 14 4.54 2.26 6.39
N ALA A 15 5.22 3.25 5.83
CA ALA A 15 6.58 3.59 6.23
C ALA A 15 6.60 4.86 7.09
N ASN A 16 7.28 4.80 8.23
CA ASN A 16 7.69 5.94 9.01
C ASN A 16 9.08 6.41 8.53
N PRO A 17 9.24 7.61 7.95
CA PRO A 17 10.51 8.08 7.40
C PRO A 17 11.70 8.01 8.36
N SER A 18 11.45 8.14 9.67
CA SER A 18 12.51 8.11 10.69
C SER A 18 12.98 6.71 11.09
N HIS A 19 12.14 5.68 10.93
CA HIS A 19 12.41 4.33 11.43
C HIS A 19 12.53 3.28 10.31
N ASP A 20 11.85 3.50 9.18
CA ASP A 20 11.68 2.52 8.10
C ASP A 20 12.52 2.84 6.85
N VAL A 21 13.42 3.82 6.92
CA VAL A 21 14.33 4.16 5.82
C VAL A 21 15.73 3.66 6.13
N HIS A 22 16.22 2.78 5.26
CA HIS A 22 17.54 2.17 5.35
C HIS A 22 18.29 2.36 4.04
N GLY A 23 19.59 2.08 4.04
CA GLY A 23 20.39 2.17 2.82
C GLY A 23 21.58 1.23 2.85
N VAL A 24 21.90 0.65 1.70
CA VAL A 24 23.09 -0.19 1.56
C VAL A 24 24.33 0.69 1.71
N GLY A 25 25.16 0.39 2.71
CA GLY A 25 26.29 1.25 3.07
C GLY A 25 25.85 2.64 3.53
N ALA A 26 24.83 2.71 4.40
CA ALA A 26 24.37 3.95 5.01
C ALA A 26 25.47 4.65 5.81
N PHE A 27 25.47 5.98 5.81
CA PHE A 27 26.42 6.82 6.51
C PHE A 27 25.77 8.14 6.94
N VAL A 28 26.43 8.85 7.85
CA VAL A 28 26.08 10.23 8.22
C VAL A 28 27.32 11.09 8.05
N GLU A 29 27.22 12.13 7.23
CA GLU A 29 28.29 13.09 6.98
C GLU A 29 27.73 14.50 7.12
N HIS A 30 28.39 15.36 7.91
CA HIS A 30 27.89 16.72 8.20
C HIS A 30 26.41 16.78 8.61
N LYS A 31 25.95 15.84 9.45
CA LYS A 31 24.54 15.70 9.90
C LYS A 31 23.54 15.32 8.80
N HIS A 32 24.01 14.97 7.60
CA HIS A 32 23.16 14.46 6.53
C HIS A 32 23.27 12.93 6.50
N TRP A 33 22.12 12.26 6.58
CA TRP A 33 22.05 10.82 6.33
C TRP A 33 22.08 10.55 4.82
N GLY A 34 22.81 9.52 4.43
CA GLY A 34 22.85 9.03 3.05
C GLY A 34 23.25 7.57 2.98
N CYS A 35 23.32 7.02 1.76
CA CYS A 35 23.81 5.67 1.52
C CYS A 35 24.56 5.58 0.19
N ARG A 36 25.52 4.65 0.11
CA ARG A 36 26.34 4.46 -1.10
C ARG A 36 25.66 3.57 -2.15
N GLY A 37 24.68 2.78 -1.73
CA GLY A 37 23.88 1.92 -2.59
C GLY A 37 22.40 2.27 -2.56
N ALA A 38 21.55 1.27 -2.82
CA ALA A 38 20.11 1.44 -2.85
C ALA A 38 19.54 1.87 -1.49
N VAL A 39 18.56 2.79 -1.54
CA VAL A 39 17.66 3.06 -0.42
C VAL A 39 16.65 1.92 -0.32
N ILE A 40 16.37 1.49 0.91
CA ILE A 40 15.41 0.45 1.24
C ILE A 40 14.35 1.10 2.13
N VAL A 41 13.08 1.00 1.74
CA VAL A 41 11.96 1.48 2.55
C VAL A 41 11.17 0.28 3.07
N ASP A 42 11.10 0.13 4.39
CA ASP A 42 10.33 -0.93 5.03
C ASP A 42 8.84 -0.58 5.08
N ALA A 43 8.12 -0.98 4.04
CA ALA A 43 6.67 -0.81 3.94
C ALA A 43 5.85 -2.02 4.45
N ARG A 44 6.45 -2.89 5.29
CA ARG A 44 5.72 -4.02 5.90
C ARG A 44 4.62 -3.51 6.84
N ILE A 45 3.59 -4.32 7.06
CA ILE A 45 2.55 -4.03 8.05
C ILE A 45 3.16 -4.21 9.45
N LYS A 46 2.87 -3.27 10.37
CA LYS A 46 3.26 -3.31 11.78
C LYS A 46 2.04 -3.57 12.65
N ALA A 47 2.26 -4.05 13.88
CA ALA A 47 1.18 -4.42 14.80
C ALA A 47 0.21 -3.27 15.14
N HIS A 48 0.67 -2.02 15.05
CA HIS A 48 -0.14 -0.83 15.32
C HIS A 48 -0.86 -0.27 14.07
N HIS A 49 -0.64 -0.86 12.88
CA HIS A 49 -1.39 -0.46 11.70
C HIS A 49 -2.82 -1.01 11.77
N ALA A 50 -3.74 -0.27 11.17
CA ALA A 50 -5.07 -0.81 10.92
C ALA A 50 -4.98 -2.10 10.07
N PRO A 51 -5.86 -3.08 10.30
CA PRO A 51 -5.96 -4.23 9.43
C PRO A 51 -6.28 -3.77 7.99
N PRO A 52 -5.88 -4.55 6.98
CA PRO A 52 -6.25 -4.26 5.60
C PRO A 52 -7.77 -4.25 5.44
N LEU A 53 -8.27 -3.39 4.55
CA LEU A 53 -9.63 -3.49 4.06
C LEU A 53 -9.69 -4.66 3.07
N GLU A 54 -10.40 -5.71 3.45
CA GLU A 54 -10.65 -6.88 2.61
C GLU A 54 -12.13 -6.90 2.22
N GLU A 55 -12.40 -7.19 0.95
CA GLU A 55 -13.76 -7.29 0.45
C GLU A 55 -14.38 -8.61 0.91
N ASP A 56 -15.64 -8.56 1.35
CA ASP A 56 -16.41 -9.77 1.66
C ASP A 56 -16.88 -10.43 0.35
N PRO A 57 -16.47 -11.68 0.05
CA PRO A 57 -16.83 -12.35 -1.20
C PRO A 57 -18.35 -12.48 -1.42
N GLU A 58 -19.13 -12.64 -0.36
CA GLU A 58 -20.58 -12.78 -0.44
C GLU A 58 -21.23 -11.43 -0.78
N VAL A 59 -20.72 -10.35 -0.21
CA VAL A 59 -21.17 -8.99 -0.52
C VAL A 59 -20.83 -8.64 -1.97
N VAL A 60 -19.60 -8.92 -2.40
CA VAL A 60 -19.17 -8.72 -3.80
C VAL A 60 -20.09 -9.46 -4.74
N ARG A 61 -20.32 -10.77 -4.52
CA ARG A 61 -21.22 -11.58 -5.36
C ARG A 61 -22.63 -11.00 -5.45
N ARG A 62 -23.17 -10.49 -4.33
CA ARG A 62 -24.49 -9.86 -4.30
C ARG A 62 -24.51 -8.58 -5.11
N VAL A 63 -23.48 -7.73 -5.02
CA VAL A 63 -23.38 -6.49 -5.79
C VAL A 63 -23.25 -6.80 -7.29
N GLU A 64 -22.39 -7.75 -7.66
CA GLU A 64 -22.21 -8.20 -9.05
C GLU A 64 -23.54 -8.71 -9.67
N ALA A 65 -24.37 -9.43 -8.90
CA ALA A 65 -25.68 -9.88 -9.38
C ALA A 65 -26.65 -8.71 -9.63
N LEU A 66 -26.57 -7.63 -8.85
CA LEU A 66 -27.37 -6.42 -9.06
C LEU A 66 -26.84 -5.57 -10.24
N ALA A 67 -25.54 -5.65 -10.50
CA ALA A 67 -24.83 -5.01 -11.60
C ALA A 67 -25.07 -5.67 -12.97
N ALA A 68 -25.46 -6.93 -12.97
CA ALA A 68 -25.66 -7.73 -14.17
C ALA A 68 -26.69 -7.09 -15.14
N PRO A 69 -26.66 -7.44 -16.44
CA PRO A 69 -27.63 -6.91 -17.41
C PRO A 69 -29.09 -7.16 -16.99
N GLY A 70 -29.91 -6.12 -17.07
CA GLY A 70 -31.30 -6.09 -16.59
C GLY A 70 -31.44 -5.87 -15.07
N GLY A 71 -30.33 -5.82 -14.33
CA GLY A 71 -30.29 -5.58 -12.90
C GLY A 71 -30.49 -4.11 -12.53
N PRO A 72 -30.89 -3.84 -11.28
CA PRO A 72 -31.24 -2.49 -10.83
C PRO A 72 -30.06 -1.51 -10.82
N LEU A 73 -28.82 -2.02 -10.90
CA LEU A 73 -27.63 -1.20 -10.88
C LEU A 73 -26.82 -1.25 -12.19
N GLN A 74 -27.41 -1.80 -13.25
CA GLN A 74 -26.78 -1.86 -14.56
C GLN A 74 -26.32 -0.47 -15.04
N GLY A 75 -25.04 -0.36 -15.42
CA GLY A 75 -24.46 0.84 -16.03
C GLY A 75 -24.14 1.99 -15.06
N LEU A 76 -24.27 1.77 -13.75
CA LEU A 76 -23.90 2.76 -12.73
C LEU A 76 -22.43 2.71 -12.32
N TYR A 77 -21.70 1.70 -12.82
CA TYR A 77 -20.30 1.43 -12.54
C TYR A 77 -19.72 0.54 -13.64
#